data_AF-A0A415KN15-F1
#
_entry.id   AF-A0A415KN15-F1
#
_cell.length_a   1.000
_cell.length_b   1.000
_cell.length_c   1.000
_cell.angle_alpha   90.00
_cell.angle_beta   90.00
_cell.angle_gamma   90.00
#
_symmetry.space_group_name_H-M   'P 1'
#
loop_
_entity.id
_entity.type
_entity.pdbx_description
1 polymer ?
#
loop_
_entity_poly.entity_id
_entity_poly.type
_entity_poly.pdbx_seq_one_letter_code
_entity_poly.pdbx_strand_id
1 'polypeptide(L)'
;YFCLEALSPQANDNIAAVAEFDVLGADGKPVSREHWKIRYADSEETRSGNRTADKIFDLQESTFWMTVDNVPYPHQLVIDLSKVEIVTGFRYLPRAEKEYPGMIKEYRIFIKKEDF
;
A
#
# COMPACT_ATOMS: atom_id res chain seq x y z
N TYR A 1 -8.25 9.95 4.70
CA TYR A 1 -6.88 9.58 4.37
C TYR A 1 -6.47 8.36 5.15
N PHE A 2 -5.88 7.38 4.46
CA PHE A 2 -5.38 6.15 5.03
C PHE A 2 -3.88 6.07 4.72
N CYS A 3 -3.05 5.94 5.75
CA CYS A 3 -1.60 5.79 5.59
C CYS A 3 -1.18 4.41 6.09
N LEU A 4 -0.48 3.69 5.22
CA LEU A 4 0.28 2.49 5.56
C LEU A 4 1.74 2.90 5.73
N GLU A 5 2.29 2.70 6.93
CA GLU A 5 3.73 2.79 7.19
C GLU A 5 4.27 1.37 7.38
N ALA A 6 5.02 0.88 6.41
CA ALA A 6 5.77 -0.38 6.51
C ALA A 6 7.04 -0.13 7.32
N LEU A 7 7.30 -0.96 8.33
CA LEU A 7 8.41 -0.80 9.28
C LEU A 7 9.54 -1.81 9.06
N SER A 8 9.21 -3.02 8.61
CA SER A 8 10.21 -4.04 8.31
C SER A 8 9.69 -5.04 7.25
N PRO A 9 10.60 -5.65 6.46
CA PRO A 9 10.28 -6.77 5.60
C PRO A 9 10.37 -8.12 6.33
N GLN A 10 9.75 -9.14 5.75
CA GLN A 10 9.96 -10.54 6.15
C GLN A 10 11.35 -11.04 5.74
N ALA A 11 11.81 -10.61 4.57
CA ALA A 11 13.17 -10.86 4.08
C ALA A 11 14.15 -9.81 4.63
N ASN A 12 15.45 -10.06 4.52
CA ASN A 12 16.49 -9.14 5.01
C ASN A 12 16.91 -8.16 3.90
N ASP A 13 15.97 -7.32 3.47
CA ASP A 13 16.14 -6.33 2.40
C ASP A 13 15.50 -4.97 2.81
N ASN A 14 15.44 -4.02 1.87
CA ASN A 14 14.81 -2.70 2.08
C ASN A 14 13.64 -2.46 1.10
N ILE A 15 12.95 -3.52 0.68
CA ILE A 15 11.88 -3.40 -0.32
C ILE A 15 10.53 -3.64 0.35
N ALA A 16 9.61 -2.69 0.18
CA ALA A 16 8.19 -2.89 0.46
C ALA A 16 7.42 -3.05 -0.84
N ALA A 17 6.47 -3.99 -0.88
CA ALA A 17 5.59 -4.21 -2.02
C ALA A 17 4.15 -4.52 -1.59
N VAL A 18 3.19 -4.01 -2.37
CA VAL A 18 1.76 -4.21 -2.17
C VAL A 18 1.13 -4.45 -3.54
N ALA A 19 0.47 -5.60 -3.73
CA ALA A 19 -0.27 -5.90 -4.95
C ALA A 19 -1.68 -5.32 -4.91
N GLU A 20 -2.44 -5.61 -3.85
CA GLU A 20 -3.78 -5.07 -3.66
C GLU A 20 -3.98 -4.61 -2.20
N PHE A 21 -4.80 -3.58 -2.05
CA PHE A 21 -5.16 -3.00 -0.77
C PHE A 21 -6.65 -2.67 -0.73
N ASP A 22 -7.32 -3.10 0.33
CA ASP A 22 -8.71 -2.74 0.63
C ASP A 22 -8.81 -2.05 1.97
N VAL A 23 -9.71 -1.07 2.07
CA VAL A 23 -10.15 -0.51 3.34
C VAL A 23 -11.56 -1.02 3.61
N LEU A 24 -11.81 -1.52 4.83
CA LEU A 24 -13.08 -2.14 5.19
C LEU A 24 -14.02 -1.12 5.86
N GLY A 25 -15.26 -1.09 5.39
CA GLY A 25 -16.33 -0.22 5.86
C GLY A 25 -17.03 -0.70 7.12
N ALA A 26 -18.10 -0.01 7.53
CA ALA A 26 -18.91 -0.36 8.69
C ALA A 26 -19.55 -1.76 8.62
N ASP A 27 -19.80 -2.27 7.42
CA ASP A 27 -20.35 -3.60 7.17
C ASP A 27 -19.27 -4.69 7.02
N GLY A 28 -18.00 -4.34 7.24
CA GLY A 28 -16.85 -5.23 7.10
C GLY A 28 -16.47 -5.57 5.65
N LYS A 29 -17.10 -4.93 4.65
CA LYS A 29 -16.77 -5.12 3.23
C LYS A 29 -15.83 -4.01 2.73
N PRO A 30 -15.08 -4.24 1.63
CA PRO A 30 -14.28 -3.20 1.01
C PRO A 30 -15.12 -1.98 0.63
N VAL A 31 -14.65 -0.78 0.97
CA VAL A 31 -15.22 0.47 0.46
C VAL A 31 -14.88 0.64 -1.02
N SER A 32 -15.68 1.41 -1.77
CA SER A 32 -15.38 1.66 -3.18
C SER A 32 -14.03 2.36 -3.35
N ARG A 33 -13.24 1.85 -4.30
CA ARG A 33 -11.90 2.34 -4.66
C ARG A 33 -11.90 3.21 -5.92
N GLU A 34 -13.05 3.35 -6.58
CA GLU A 34 -13.21 4.03 -7.88
C GLU A 34 -12.65 5.47 -7.91
N HIS A 35 -12.69 6.16 -6.78
CA HIS A 35 -12.23 7.54 -6.66
C HIS A 35 -11.00 7.67 -5.78
N TRP A 36 -10.35 6.56 -5.40
CA TRP A 36 -9.14 6.64 -4.61
C TRP A 36 -8.03 7.36 -5.37
N LYS A 37 -7.16 8.02 -4.62
CA LYS A 37 -5.96 8.66 -5.15
C LYS A 37 -4.78 8.34 -4.25
N ILE A 38 -3.65 8.05 -4.87
CA ILE A 38 -2.37 8.13 -4.16
C ILE A 38 -2.06 9.60 -3.93
N ARG A 39 -1.89 9.97 -2.66
CA ARG A 39 -1.46 11.31 -2.26
C ARG A 39 0.04 11.38 -2.07
N TYR A 40 0.62 10.28 -1.61
CA TYR A 40 2.04 10.19 -1.33
C TYR A 40 2.47 8.72 -1.38
N ALA A 41 3.66 8.50 -1.93
CA ALA A 41 4.47 7.31 -1.72
C ALA A 41 5.90 7.82 -1.54
N ASP A 42 6.61 7.33 -0.52
CA ASP A 42 7.98 7.80 -0.27
C ASP A 42 8.96 7.37 -1.37
N SER A 43 8.64 6.25 -2.05
CA SER A 43 9.52 5.58 -2.99
C SER A 43 8.73 4.71 -3.97
N GLU A 44 9.14 4.72 -5.25
CA GLU A 44 8.54 3.94 -6.33
C GLU A 44 9.62 3.48 -7.33
N GLU A 45 9.74 2.18 -7.58
CA GLU A 45 10.65 1.61 -8.58
C GLU A 45 10.00 1.67 -9.99
N THR A 46 10.24 2.78 -10.70
CA THR A 46 9.67 3.05 -12.04
C THR A 46 10.67 2.89 -13.18
N ARG A 47 11.94 2.61 -12.87
CA ARG A 47 13.02 2.53 -13.88
C ARG A 47 13.02 1.20 -14.62
N SER A 48 12.79 0.12 -13.88
CA SER A 48 12.84 -1.26 -14.38
C SER A 48 11.46 -1.90 -14.61
N GLY A 49 10.38 -1.20 -14.25
CA GLY A 49 9.02 -1.67 -14.40
C GLY A 49 7.99 -0.63 -13.99
N ASN A 50 6.72 -0.90 -14.22
CA ASN A 50 5.62 -0.03 -13.81
C ASN A 50 5.12 -0.43 -12.40
N ARG A 51 5.87 -0.04 -11.36
CA ARG A 51 5.57 -0.40 -9.95
C ARG A 51 5.14 0.81 -9.12
N THR A 52 4.34 1.67 -9.73
CA THR A 52 3.79 2.87 -9.10
C THR A 52 2.76 2.53 -8.02
N ALA A 53 2.53 3.45 -7.10
CA ALA A 53 1.67 3.31 -5.94
C ALA A 53 0.19 3.10 -6.29
N ASP A 54 -0.29 3.58 -7.46
CA ASP A 54 -1.68 3.39 -7.90
C ASP A 54 -2.04 1.92 -8.19
N LYS A 55 -1.01 1.07 -8.37
CA LYS A 55 -1.16 -0.37 -8.60
C LYS A 55 -1.90 -1.07 -7.46
N ILE A 56 -1.82 -0.56 -6.23
CA ILE A 56 -2.42 -1.21 -5.05
C ILE A 56 -3.96 -1.27 -5.07
N PHE A 57 -4.63 -0.57 -5.99
CA PHE A 57 -6.09 -0.56 -6.09
C PHE A 57 -6.57 -0.67 -7.54
N ASP A 58 -5.75 -1.22 -8.44
CA ASP A 58 -6.10 -1.35 -9.86
C ASP A 58 -6.87 -2.64 -10.23
N LEU A 59 -7.23 -3.44 -9.21
CA LEU A 59 -7.98 -4.71 -9.35
C LEU A 59 -7.18 -5.77 -10.11
N GLN A 60 -5.84 -5.70 -10.10
CA GLN A 60 -4.99 -6.62 -10.81
C GLN A 60 -3.89 -7.18 -9.89
N GLU A 61 -4.13 -8.37 -9.32
CA GLU A 61 -3.21 -9.06 -8.40
C GLU A 61 -1.81 -9.39 -8.97
N SER A 62 -1.62 -9.24 -10.29
CA SER A 62 -0.32 -9.41 -10.96
C SER A 62 0.51 -8.13 -11.06
N THR A 63 -0.09 -6.97 -10.76
CA THR A 63 0.64 -5.71 -10.62
C THR A 63 0.86 -5.42 -9.14
N PHE A 64 1.81 -4.52 -8.84
CA PHE A 64 2.10 -4.12 -7.47
C PHE A 64 2.88 -2.82 -7.44
N TRP A 65 2.66 -2.06 -6.36
CA TRP A 65 3.60 -1.03 -5.93
C TRP A 65 4.86 -1.68 -5.37
N MET A 66 6.01 -1.07 -5.61
CA MET A 66 7.28 -1.46 -5.00
C MET A 66 8.18 -0.25 -4.78
N THR A 67 8.85 -0.19 -3.64
CA THR A 67 9.89 0.81 -3.36
C THR A 67 11.19 0.47 -4.10
N VAL A 68 12.07 1.46 -4.26
CA VAL A 68 13.46 1.21 -4.69
C VAL A 68 14.25 0.49 -3.59
N ASP A 69 15.19 -0.36 -3.98
CA ASP A 69 15.88 -1.32 -3.10
C ASP A 69 16.97 -0.72 -2.19
N ASN A 70 17.32 0.55 -2.39
CA ASN A 70 18.43 1.23 -1.75
C ASN A 70 18.00 2.33 -0.77
N VAL A 71 16.70 2.44 -0.48
CA VAL A 71 16.16 3.36 0.54
C VAL A 71 15.73 2.52 1.73
N PRO A 72 16.27 2.74 2.94
CA PRO A 72 15.93 1.95 4.11
C PRO A 72 14.51 2.24 4.60
N TYR A 73 13.91 1.24 5.26
CA TYR A 73 12.67 1.38 6.03
C TYR A 73 12.78 2.51 7.09
N PRO A 74 11.66 3.14 7.49
CA PRO A 74 10.27 2.83 7.09
C PRO A 74 9.86 3.41 5.73
N HIS A 75 8.90 2.74 5.08
CA HIS A 75 8.26 3.20 3.83
C HIS A 75 6.80 3.55 4.08
N GLN A 76 6.30 4.59 3.42
CA GLN A 76 4.94 5.08 3.61
C GLN A 76 4.21 5.29 2.30
N LEU A 77 2.93 4.93 2.33
CA LEU A 77 1.99 5.22 1.26
C LEU A 77 0.70 5.80 1.84
N VAL A 78 0.21 6.89 1.25
CA VAL A 78 -1.00 7.61 1.67
C VAL A 78 -2.05 7.57 0.57
N ILE A 79 -3.22 7.06 0.94
CA ILE A 79 -4.41 6.99 0.09
C ILE A 79 -5.41 8.05 0.54
N ASP A 80 -5.89 8.85 -0.40
CA ASP A 80 -7.11 9.62 -0.25
C ASP A 80 -8.30 8.78 -0.71
N LEU A 81 -9.21 8.51 0.22
CA LEU A 81 -10.43 7.73 -0.04
C LEU A 81 -11.51 8.56 -0.77
N SER A 82 -11.23 9.85 -1.03
CA SER A 82 -12.10 10.83 -1.70
C SER A 82 -13.41 11.18 -1.01
N LYS A 83 -13.76 10.47 0.07
CA LYS A 83 -14.86 10.81 0.98
C LYS A 83 -14.52 10.34 2.40
N VAL A 84 -15.25 10.88 3.36
CA VAL A 84 -15.16 10.43 4.75
C VAL A 84 -15.85 9.08 4.86
N GLU A 85 -15.10 8.06 5.26
CA GLU A 85 -15.57 6.68 5.44
C GLU A 85 -15.44 6.24 6.90
N ILE A 86 -16.32 5.35 7.33
CA ILE A 86 -16.13 4.58 8.56
C ILE A 86 -15.15 3.45 8.22
N VAL A 87 -14.00 3.43 8.88
CA VAL A 87 -12.97 2.40 8.67
C VAL A 87 -12.97 1.42 9.84
N THR A 88 -13.20 0.15 9.56
CA THR A 88 -13.19 -0.94 10.57
C THR A 88 -11.98 -1.85 10.45
N GLY A 89 -11.27 -1.80 9.31
CA GLY A 89 -10.09 -2.62 9.06
C GLY A 89 -9.54 -2.40 7.66
N PHE A 90 -8.62 -3.27 7.24
CA PHE A 90 -8.04 -3.26 5.90
C PHE A 90 -7.67 -4.69 5.48
N ARG A 91 -7.41 -4.89 4.18
CA ARG A 91 -6.80 -6.11 3.63
C ARG A 91 -5.57 -5.73 2.83
N TYR A 92 -4.56 -6.59 2.90
CA TYR A 92 -3.30 -6.46 2.19
C TYR A 92 -3.05 -7.74 1.41
N LEU A 93 -2.81 -7.61 0.11
CA LEU A 93 -2.31 -8.67 -0.74
C LEU A 93 -0.85 -8.37 -1.07
N PRO A 94 0.11 -9.23 -0.66
CA PRO A 94 1.49 -9.12 -1.12
C PRO A 94 1.61 -9.42 -2.62
N ARG A 95 2.78 -9.12 -3.22
CA ARG A 95 3.10 -9.60 -4.57
C ARG A 95 2.99 -11.14 -4.65
N ALA A 96 2.55 -11.65 -5.80
CA ALA A 96 2.28 -13.08 -5.95
C ALA A 96 3.53 -13.97 -6.06
N GLU A 97 4.68 -13.40 -6.43
CA GLU A 97 5.88 -14.18 -6.70
C GLU A 97 6.50 -14.77 -5.42
N LYS A 98 6.80 -16.07 -5.46
CA LYS A 98 7.46 -16.79 -4.37
C LYS A 98 8.96 -16.46 -4.33
N GLU A 99 9.54 -16.36 -3.14
CA GLU A 99 10.99 -16.11 -2.93
C GLU A 99 11.48 -14.74 -3.45
N TYR A 100 10.56 -13.80 -3.69
CA TYR A 100 10.89 -12.41 -4.01
C TYR A 100 10.75 -11.49 -2.78
N PRO A 101 11.54 -10.40 -2.73
CA PRO A 101 11.48 -9.39 -1.68
C PRO A 101 10.21 -8.54 -1.79
N GLY A 102 9.88 -7.78 -0.74
CA GLY A 102 8.70 -6.90 -0.71
C GLY A 102 7.64 -7.24 0.34
N MET A 103 7.71 -8.41 0.96
CA MET A 103 6.69 -8.88 1.90
C MET A 103 6.81 -8.10 3.22
N ILE A 104 5.84 -7.23 3.51
CA ILE A 104 5.83 -6.40 4.72
C ILE A 104 5.56 -7.29 5.95
N LYS A 105 6.34 -7.10 7.02
CA LYS A 105 6.21 -7.83 8.29
C LYS A 105 5.57 -6.96 9.36
N GLU A 106 6.26 -5.91 9.78
CA GLU A 106 5.74 -4.95 10.77
C GLU A 106 5.24 -3.70 10.06
N TYR A 107 4.14 -3.16 10.53
CA TYR A 107 3.52 -1.97 9.95
C TYR A 107 2.77 -1.16 11.01
N ARG A 108 2.49 0.10 10.68
CA ARG A 108 1.55 0.97 11.39
C ARG A 108 0.53 1.50 10.41
N ILE A 109 -0.68 1.70 10.90
CA ILE A 109 -1.77 2.31 10.16
C ILE A 109 -2.13 3.63 10.82
N PHE A 110 -2.22 4.68 10.02
CA PHE A 110 -2.71 5.98 10.47
C PHE A 110 -3.93 6.39 9.65
N ILE A 111 -4.94 6.95 10.31
CA ILE A 111 -6.18 7.38 9.67
C ILE A 111 -6.46 8.81 10.09
N LYS A 112 -6.66 9.71 9.11
CA LYS A 112 -7.03 11.11 9.34
C LYS A 112 -8.21 11.49 8.44
N LYS A 113 -9.07 12.39 8.94
CA LYS A 113 -10.13 13.02 8.13
C LYS A 113 -9.57 14.07 7.17
N GLU A 114 -8.52 14.76 7.60
CA GLU A 114 -7.78 15.78 6.85
C GLU A 114 -6.48 15.19 6.28
N ASP A 115 -5.87 15.91 5.34
CA ASP A 115 -4.61 15.49 4.71
C ASP A 115 -3.48 15.32 5.74
N PHE A 116 -2.46 14.54 5.38
CA PHE A 116 -1.35 14.21 6.27
C PHE A 116 -0.41 15.40 6.51
#